data_AF-Q97B65-F1
#
_entry.id   AF-Q97B65-F1
#
_cell.length_a   1.000
_cell.length_b   1.000
_cell.length_c   1.000
_cell.angle_alpha   90.00
_cell.angle_beta   90.00
_cell.angle_gamma   90.00
#
_symmetry.space_group_name_H-M   'P 1'
#
loop_
_entity.id
_entity.type
_entity.pdbx_description
1 polymer ?
#
loop_
_entity_poly.entity_id
_entity_poly.type
_entity_poly.pdbx_seq_one_letter_code
_entity_poly.pdbx_strand_id
1 'polypeptide(L)'
;MDEDYVKKQEATIRNVLVKNLMESYVPFPLDKKIATQWAYAINVPRGGSTIIYTSYMYQMANVFKSYEKYVPTFGSLGSSKIIASIGAKLIKPKEEDIKRFNAILQNIYRIVKRSNENIGYLYEEEPYSGSLLYELGFMDEFKEYGKKVFELFKQHKVSNIITIDPHTTNTLTNLKKYIGFDIPFTPYLNLIKEAKGTGKFVLHDSCLYSRFLGMYESIRTTIRSAGVELVEDPTVTGKGAGFCCGGPVGPLNDKLSNEIAKARAETLTSVNKDVLVACPLCYANLSEFCNVKDIAEVIA
;
A
#
# COMPACT_ATOMS: atom_id res chain seq x y z
N MET A 1 10.47 26.20 5.91
CA MET A 1 9.08 25.69 5.84
C MET A 1 8.33 26.39 6.95
N ASP A 2 7.18 26.99 6.67
CA ASP A 2 6.38 27.70 7.67
C ASP A 2 5.78 26.68 8.65
N GLU A 3 6.22 26.71 9.91
CA GLU A 3 5.78 25.76 10.94
C GLU A 3 4.28 25.86 11.24
N ASP A 4 3.70 27.05 11.14
CA ASP A 4 2.28 27.27 11.43
C ASP A 4 1.40 26.73 10.31
N TYR A 5 1.87 26.83 9.06
CA TYR A 5 1.24 26.17 7.92
C TYR A 5 1.18 24.65 8.10
N VAL A 6 2.30 24.03 8.47
CA VAL A 6 2.39 22.57 8.66
C VAL A 6 1.48 22.10 9.80
N LYS A 7 1.50 22.79 10.95
CA LYS A 7 0.61 22.46 12.09
C LYS A 7 -0.86 22.55 11.72
N LYS A 8 -1.26 23.57 10.96
CA LYS A 8 -2.65 23.75 10.51
C LYS A 8 -3.07 22.65 9.52
N GLN A 9 -2.17 22.29 8.61
CA GLN A 9 -2.40 21.24 7.62
C GLN A 9 -2.52 19.88 8.31
N GLU A 10 -1.64 19.56 9.26
CA GLU A 10 -1.68 18.35 10.07
C GLU A 10 -3.01 18.22 10.83
N ALA A 11 -3.45 19.28 11.52
CA ALA A 11 -4.71 19.27 12.26
C ALA A 11 -5.93 19.01 11.34
N THR A 12 -5.92 19.60 10.15
CA THR A 12 -6.98 19.38 9.14
C THR A 12 -6.97 17.93 8.65
N ILE A 13 -5.78 17.42 8.32
CA ILE A 13 -5.59 16.04 7.85
C ILE A 13 -6.02 15.05 8.92
N ARG A 14 -5.60 15.25 10.17
CA ARG A 14 -5.99 14.44 11.32
C ARG A 14 -7.51 14.33 11.44
N ASN A 15 -8.22 15.47 11.46
CA ASN A 15 -9.67 15.49 11.61
C ASN A 15 -10.39 14.75 10.49
N VAL A 16 -10.01 14.98 9.23
CA VAL A 16 -10.62 14.34 8.06
C VAL A 16 -10.32 12.84 8.04
N LEU A 17 -9.05 12.47 8.24
CA LEU A 17 -8.59 11.08 8.22
C LEU A 17 -9.27 10.25 9.31
N VAL A 18 -9.26 10.75 10.55
CA VAL A 18 -9.83 10.06 11.71
C VAL A 18 -11.34 9.90 11.51
N LYS A 19 -12.05 10.97 11.13
CA LYS A 19 -13.48 10.90 10.86
C LYS A 19 -13.81 9.83 9.81
N ASN A 20 -13.14 9.87 8.65
CA ASN A 20 -13.43 8.94 7.56
C ASN A 20 -13.15 7.48 7.96
N LEU A 21 -12.05 7.23 8.66
CA LEU A 21 -11.71 5.89 9.13
C LEU A 21 -12.74 5.37 10.14
N MET A 22 -13.13 6.18 11.11
CA MET A 22 -14.07 5.79 12.15
C MET A 22 -15.50 5.59 11.62
N GLU A 23 -15.93 6.38 10.63
CA GLU A 23 -17.26 6.28 10.04
C GLU A 23 -17.37 5.22 8.92
N SER A 24 -16.34 5.07 8.08
CA SER A 24 -16.43 4.34 6.81
C SER A 24 -15.33 3.31 6.54
N TYR A 25 -14.38 3.18 7.47
CA TYR A 25 -13.20 2.31 7.38
C TYR A 25 -12.24 2.63 6.21
N VAL A 26 -12.35 3.80 5.57
CA VAL A 26 -11.42 4.23 4.53
C VAL A 26 -10.88 5.63 4.85
N PRO A 27 -9.62 5.95 4.52
CA PRO A 27 -9.00 7.22 4.92
C PRO A 27 -9.56 8.42 4.15
N PHE A 28 -10.16 8.18 2.98
CA PHE A 28 -10.81 9.17 2.14
C PHE A 28 -11.95 8.54 1.33
N PRO A 29 -12.87 9.35 0.79
CA PRO A 29 -13.87 8.92 -0.19
C PRO A 29 -13.27 8.01 -1.27
N LEU A 30 -13.68 6.74 -1.24
CA LEU A 30 -13.26 5.70 -2.17
C LEU A 30 -14.50 5.02 -2.72
N ASP A 31 -14.59 4.90 -4.05
CA ASP A 31 -15.56 4.00 -4.65
C ASP A 31 -15.09 2.55 -4.43
N LYS A 32 -15.63 1.92 -3.37
CA LYS A 32 -15.29 0.56 -3.00
C LYS A 32 -15.60 -0.45 -4.11
N LYS A 33 -16.59 -0.21 -4.97
CA LYS A 33 -16.89 -1.11 -6.09
C LYS A 33 -15.75 -1.12 -7.11
N ILE A 34 -15.20 0.05 -7.42
CA ILE A 34 -14.02 0.16 -8.30
C ILE A 34 -12.81 -0.50 -7.62
N ALA A 35 -12.64 -0.31 -6.31
CA ALA A 35 -11.51 -0.85 -5.57
C ALA A 35 -11.54 -2.39 -5.42
N THR A 36 -12.71 -3.01 -5.50
CA THR A 36 -12.91 -4.46 -5.33
C THR A 36 -13.16 -5.20 -6.66
N GLN A 37 -13.34 -4.48 -7.77
CA GLN A 37 -13.66 -5.08 -9.08
C GLN A 37 -12.67 -6.14 -9.56
N TRP A 38 -11.39 -6.03 -9.16
CA TRP A 38 -10.35 -7.01 -9.51
C TRP A 38 -10.73 -8.42 -9.06
N ALA A 39 -11.37 -8.54 -7.89
CA ALA A 39 -11.74 -9.79 -7.24
C ALA A 39 -12.95 -10.42 -7.91
N TYR A 40 -13.95 -9.61 -8.29
CA TYR A 40 -15.10 -10.07 -9.08
C TYR A 40 -14.67 -10.65 -10.43
N ALA A 41 -13.73 -9.99 -11.11
CA ALA A 41 -13.27 -10.40 -12.44
C ALA A 41 -12.66 -11.82 -12.47
N ILE A 42 -12.19 -12.33 -11.33
CA ILE A 42 -11.59 -13.67 -11.22
C ILE A 42 -12.32 -14.57 -10.19
N ASN A 43 -13.52 -14.18 -9.75
CA ASN A 43 -14.36 -14.91 -8.79
C ASN A 43 -13.63 -15.30 -7.49
N VAL A 44 -12.96 -14.34 -6.84
CA VAL A 44 -12.35 -14.59 -5.52
C VAL A 44 -13.45 -14.94 -4.50
N PRO A 45 -13.32 -16.01 -3.69
CA PRO A 45 -14.28 -16.32 -2.65
C PRO A 45 -14.49 -15.13 -1.69
N ARG A 46 -15.75 -14.79 -1.40
CA ARG A 46 -16.08 -13.73 -0.42
C ARG A 46 -15.96 -14.30 1.00
N GLY A 47 -15.25 -13.59 1.87
CA GLY A 47 -15.04 -14.00 3.26
C GLY A 47 -14.06 -15.16 3.41
N GLY A 48 -14.24 -15.97 4.45
CA GLY A 48 -13.36 -17.09 4.79
C GLY A 48 -12.48 -16.81 6.01
N SER A 49 -11.97 -17.88 6.62
CA SER A 49 -11.09 -17.78 7.80
C SER A 49 -9.68 -17.28 7.46
N THR A 50 -9.24 -17.48 6.22
CA THR A 50 -7.99 -16.91 5.69
C THR A 50 -8.30 -15.93 4.57
N ILE A 51 -7.86 -14.68 4.72
CA ILE A 51 -8.13 -13.62 3.73
C ILE A 51 -6.86 -13.05 3.13
N ILE A 52 -6.92 -12.63 1.87
CA ILE A 52 -6.00 -11.64 1.32
C ILE A 52 -6.46 -10.26 1.80
N TYR A 53 -5.54 -9.49 2.37
CA TYR A 53 -5.84 -8.18 2.95
C TYR A 53 -5.14 -7.09 2.15
N THR A 54 -5.93 -6.38 1.34
CA THR A 54 -5.38 -5.36 0.41
C THR A 54 -5.21 -4.00 1.07
N SER A 55 -6.03 -3.73 2.10
CA SER A 55 -6.15 -2.41 2.73
C SER A 55 -6.33 -1.29 1.68
N TYR A 56 -6.88 -1.63 0.51
CA TYR A 56 -6.98 -0.76 -0.67
C TYR A 56 -5.67 -0.06 -1.12
N MET A 57 -4.49 -0.54 -0.70
CA MET A 57 -3.23 0.19 -0.88
C MET A 57 -2.84 0.37 -2.35
N TYR A 58 -2.97 -0.67 -3.18
CA TYR A 58 -2.73 -0.56 -4.63
C TYR A 58 -3.79 0.32 -5.29
N GLN A 59 -5.05 0.13 -4.93
CA GLN A 59 -6.19 0.83 -5.51
C GLN A 59 -6.16 2.35 -5.23
N MET A 60 -5.50 2.74 -4.14
CA MET A 60 -5.43 4.12 -3.66
C MET A 60 -4.05 4.78 -3.85
N ALA A 61 -3.05 4.05 -4.36
CA ALA A 61 -1.65 4.48 -4.39
C ALA A 61 -1.44 5.88 -5.00
N ASN A 62 -2.08 6.15 -6.14
CA ASN A 62 -1.99 7.44 -6.83
C ASN A 62 -2.76 8.57 -6.11
N VAL A 63 -3.82 8.23 -5.36
CA VAL A 63 -4.57 9.21 -4.56
C VAL A 63 -3.74 9.66 -3.36
N PHE A 64 -3.00 8.74 -2.72
CA PHE A 64 -2.08 9.10 -1.63
C PHE A 64 -1.02 10.12 -2.09
N LYS A 65 -0.50 9.98 -3.31
CA LYS A 65 0.49 10.91 -3.87
C LYS A 65 -0.03 12.35 -3.94
N SER A 66 -1.27 12.53 -4.40
CA SER A 66 -1.87 13.86 -4.62
C SER A 66 -2.85 14.27 -3.52
N TYR A 67 -2.77 13.67 -2.33
CA TYR A 67 -3.77 13.84 -1.28
C TYR A 67 -3.92 15.30 -0.84
N GLU A 68 -2.82 16.05 -0.67
CA GLU A 68 -2.84 17.49 -0.34
C GLU A 68 -3.74 18.31 -1.29
N LYS A 69 -3.70 18.00 -2.59
CA LYS A 69 -4.53 18.69 -3.61
C LYS A 69 -6.02 18.45 -3.39
N TYR A 70 -6.38 17.33 -2.77
CA TYR A 70 -7.75 16.90 -2.51
C TYR A 70 -8.22 17.18 -1.08
N VAL A 71 -7.33 17.46 -0.13
CA VAL A 71 -7.68 17.79 1.27
C VAL A 71 -8.73 18.92 1.36
N PRO A 72 -8.63 20.04 0.61
CA PRO A 72 -9.67 21.07 0.64
C PRO A 72 -11.03 20.56 0.14
N THR A 73 -11.03 19.65 -0.83
CA THR A 73 -12.24 18.98 -1.31
C THR A 73 -12.81 18.08 -0.21
N PHE A 74 -11.96 17.27 0.43
CA PHE A 74 -12.35 16.39 1.54
C PHE A 74 -12.82 17.12 2.80
N GLY A 75 -12.31 18.32 3.07
CA GLY A 75 -12.71 19.15 4.21
C GLY A 75 -13.97 19.99 3.97
N SER A 76 -14.24 20.39 2.71
CA SER A 76 -15.49 21.09 2.31
C SER A 76 -16.67 20.14 2.04
N LEU A 77 -16.38 18.84 1.96
CA LEU A 77 -17.32 17.74 1.89
C LEU A 77 -18.09 17.60 3.21
N GLY A 78 -19.14 18.42 3.37
CA GLY A 78 -20.20 18.14 4.33
C GLY A 78 -20.83 16.76 4.07
N SER A 79 -21.47 16.17 5.09
CA SER A 79 -22.07 14.82 5.09
C SER A 79 -23.22 14.59 4.09
N SER A 80 -23.46 15.51 3.15
CA SER A 80 -24.47 15.33 2.12
C SER A 80 -23.96 14.36 1.04
N LYS A 81 -24.76 13.33 0.72
CA LYS A 81 -24.47 12.34 -0.32
C LYS A 81 -24.13 12.97 -1.69
N ILE A 82 -24.65 14.16 -1.95
CA ILE A 82 -24.46 14.90 -3.21
C ILE A 82 -23.01 15.39 -3.33
N ILE A 83 -22.47 16.05 -2.30
CA ILE A 83 -21.10 16.56 -2.35
C ILE A 83 -20.14 15.37 -2.39
N ALA A 84 -20.41 14.30 -1.62
CA ALA A 84 -19.65 13.04 -1.66
C ALA A 84 -19.57 12.43 -3.07
N SER A 85 -20.68 12.47 -3.83
CA SER A 85 -20.71 11.96 -5.21
C SER A 85 -19.91 12.81 -6.21
N ILE A 86 -19.79 14.12 -5.96
CA ILE A 86 -19.02 15.04 -6.81
C ILE A 86 -17.52 14.90 -6.52
N GLY A 87 -17.13 14.86 -5.24
CA GLY A 87 -15.74 14.61 -4.84
C GLY A 87 -15.22 13.26 -5.36
N ALA A 88 -16.02 12.20 -5.26
CA ALA A 88 -15.65 10.87 -5.76
C ALA A 88 -15.36 10.84 -7.28
N LYS A 89 -15.99 11.70 -8.09
CA LYS A 89 -15.70 11.82 -9.53
C LYS A 89 -14.39 12.54 -9.82
N LEU A 90 -14.00 13.53 -9.02
CA LEU A 90 -12.77 14.32 -9.17
C LEU A 90 -11.50 13.56 -8.75
N ILE A 91 -11.66 12.55 -7.91
CA ILE A 91 -10.55 11.74 -7.33
C ILE A 91 -10.46 10.37 -8.02
N LYS A 92 -11.29 10.11 -9.04
CA LYS A 92 -11.30 8.83 -9.74
C LYS A 92 -9.92 8.58 -10.40
N PRO A 93 -9.25 7.46 -10.09
CA PRO A 93 -7.98 7.13 -10.71
C PRO A 93 -8.13 6.97 -12.23
N LYS A 94 -7.03 7.16 -12.98
CA LYS A 94 -7.03 6.93 -14.43
C LYS A 94 -7.37 5.48 -14.72
N GLU A 95 -8.09 5.22 -15.81
CA GLU A 95 -8.50 3.85 -16.16
C GLU A 95 -7.31 2.90 -16.37
N GLU A 96 -6.19 3.43 -16.88
CA GLU A 96 -4.94 2.68 -17.05
C GLU A 96 -4.37 2.22 -15.70
N ASP A 97 -4.35 3.11 -14.70
CA ASP A 97 -3.92 2.79 -13.34
C ASP A 97 -4.82 1.73 -12.72
N ILE A 98 -6.14 1.88 -12.89
CA ILE A 98 -7.14 0.91 -12.42
C ILE A 98 -6.87 -0.47 -13.04
N LYS A 99 -6.70 -0.55 -14.36
CA LYS A 99 -6.42 -1.81 -15.07
C LYS A 99 -5.14 -2.44 -14.57
N ARG A 100 -4.07 -1.66 -14.41
CA ARG A 100 -2.76 -2.15 -13.98
C ARG A 100 -2.77 -2.63 -12.54
N PHE A 101 -3.35 -1.87 -11.59
CA PHE A 101 -3.46 -2.30 -10.20
C PHE A 101 -4.39 -3.51 -10.04
N ASN A 102 -5.47 -3.61 -10.81
CA ASN A 102 -6.29 -4.82 -10.82
C ASN A 102 -5.48 -6.03 -11.29
N ALA A 103 -4.67 -5.91 -12.35
CA ALA A 103 -3.83 -6.99 -12.83
C ALA A 103 -2.79 -7.43 -11.78
N ILE A 104 -2.16 -6.48 -11.09
CA ILE A 104 -1.23 -6.75 -9.97
C ILE A 104 -1.93 -7.54 -8.87
N LEU A 105 -3.10 -7.08 -8.40
CA LEU A 105 -3.85 -7.76 -7.33
C LEU A 105 -4.28 -9.17 -7.75
N GLN A 106 -4.69 -9.36 -9.00
CA GLN A 106 -5.02 -10.68 -9.53
C GLN A 106 -3.79 -11.59 -9.60
N ASN A 107 -2.61 -11.08 -9.96
CA ASN A 107 -1.37 -11.85 -9.95
C ASN A 107 -0.98 -12.26 -8.53
N ILE A 108 -1.04 -11.33 -7.57
CA ILE A 108 -0.80 -11.63 -6.15
C ILE A 108 -1.78 -12.70 -5.67
N TYR A 109 -3.07 -12.59 -5.99
CA TYR A 109 -4.06 -13.60 -5.62
C TYR A 109 -3.73 -14.98 -6.20
N ARG A 110 -3.33 -15.06 -7.48
CA ARG A 110 -2.92 -16.33 -8.10
C ARG A 110 -1.71 -16.95 -7.41
N ILE A 111 -0.71 -16.14 -7.05
CA ILE A 111 0.46 -16.59 -6.28
C ILE A 111 0.03 -17.15 -4.93
N VAL A 112 -0.77 -16.39 -4.17
CA VAL A 112 -1.23 -16.80 -2.83
C VAL A 112 -2.08 -18.07 -2.89
N LYS A 113 -2.97 -18.17 -3.90
CA LYS A 113 -3.87 -19.32 -4.08
C LYS A 113 -3.13 -20.63 -4.30
N ARG A 114 -1.95 -20.61 -4.93
CA ARG A 114 -1.10 -21.82 -5.08
C ARG A 114 -0.58 -22.35 -3.75
N SER A 115 -0.39 -21.46 -2.77
CA SER A 115 0.08 -21.79 -1.43
C SER A 115 -1.07 -21.99 -0.42
N ASN A 116 -2.29 -21.54 -0.75
CA ASN A 116 -3.46 -21.66 0.10
C ASN A 116 -4.76 -21.67 -0.73
N GLU A 117 -5.37 -22.84 -0.90
CA GLU A 117 -6.57 -23.02 -1.73
C GLU A 117 -7.83 -22.34 -1.17
N ASN A 118 -7.87 -22.11 0.16
CA ASN A 118 -9.04 -21.57 0.88
C ASN A 118 -8.95 -20.07 1.15
N ILE A 119 -8.14 -19.35 0.38
CA ILE A 119 -7.98 -17.90 0.47
C ILE A 119 -9.21 -17.16 -0.09
N GLY A 120 -9.79 -16.27 0.71
CA GLY A 120 -10.86 -15.37 0.27
C GLY A 120 -10.52 -13.89 0.46
N TYR A 121 -11.52 -13.04 0.26
CA TYR A 121 -11.39 -11.58 0.31
C TYR A 121 -12.66 -10.96 0.92
N LEU A 122 -12.52 -9.87 1.68
CA LEU A 122 -13.67 -9.20 2.31
C LEU A 122 -14.39 -8.21 1.37
N TYR A 123 -13.89 -7.98 0.16
CA TYR A 123 -14.50 -7.06 -0.80
C TYR A 123 -14.74 -5.67 -0.16
N GLU A 124 -15.94 -5.09 -0.30
CA GLU A 124 -16.24 -3.73 0.16
C GLU A 124 -16.31 -3.61 1.69
N GLU A 125 -16.34 -4.75 2.39
CA GLU A 125 -16.32 -4.84 3.85
C GLU A 125 -14.90 -4.80 4.40
N GLU A 126 -13.87 -4.93 3.54
CA GLU A 126 -12.48 -4.79 3.93
C GLU A 126 -12.23 -3.39 4.52
N PRO A 127 -11.60 -3.28 5.69
CA PRO A 127 -11.18 -2.00 6.22
C PRO A 127 -9.82 -1.57 5.65
N TYR A 128 -9.55 -0.27 5.68
CA TYR A 128 -8.18 0.21 5.59
C TYR A 128 -7.39 -0.20 6.84
N SER A 129 -6.08 -0.42 6.72
CA SER A 129 -5.22 -0.86 7.82
C SER A 129 -5.03 0.18 8.91
N GLY A 130 -5.17 1.46 8.57
CA GLY A 130 -4.83 2.56 9.45
C GLY A 130 -3.35 2.97 9.35
N SER A 131 -2.64 2.55 8.29
CA SER A 131 -1.21 2.86 8.12
C SER A 131 -0.90 4.36 8.16
N LEU A 132 -1.74 5.22 7.57
CA LEU A 132 -1.58 6.68 7.68
C LEU A 132 -1.62 7.19 9.13
N LEU A 133 -2.48 6.64 10.01
CA LEU A 133 -2.52 7.08 11.41
C LEU A 133 -1.19 6.80 12.10
N TYR A 134 -0.62 5.62 11.85
CA TYR A 134 0.67 5.24 12.41
C TYR A 134 1.82 6.05 11.83
N GLU A 135 1.87 6.20 10.51
CA GLU A 135 2.97 6.88 9.80
C GLU A 135 2.98 8.39 10.05
N LEU A 136 1.83 9.01 10.31
CA LEU A 136 1.71 10.42 10.72
C LEU A 136 1.84 10.62 12.24
N GLY A 137 1.98 9.55 13.03
CA GLY A 137 2.17 9.63 14.48
C GLY A 137 0.90 9.91 15.29
N PHE A 138 -0.29 9.72 14.73
CA PHE A 138 -1.58 9.84 15.41
C PHE A 138 -1.85 8.58 16.26
N MET A 139 -1.03 8.39 17.29
CA MET A 139 -0.90 7.11 18.00
C MET A 139 -2.13 6.71 18.82
N ASP A 140 -2.91 7.66 19.31
CA ASP A 140 -4.12 7.34 20.09
C ASP A 140 -5.24 6.88 19.17
N GLU A 141 -5.46 7.59 18.06
CA GLU A 141 -6.39 7.18 17.02
C GLU A 141 -5.97 5.89 16.32
N PHE A 142 -4.66 5.68 16.14
CA PHE A 142 -4.14 4.42 15.62
C PHE A 142 -4.55 3.22 16.49
N LYS A 143 -4.42 3.33 17.82
CA LYS A 143 -4.84 2.28 18.75
C LYS A 143 -6.36 2.09 18.73
N GLU A 144 -7.11 3.19 18.74
CA GLU A 144 -8.57 3.14 18.74
C GLU A 144 -9.13 2.50 17.46
N TYR A 145 -8.70 2.99 16.30
CA TYR A 145 -9.07 2.43 15.01
C TYR A 145 -8.59 0.99 14.85
N GLY A 146 -7.38 0.68 15.32
CA GLY A 146 -6.85 -0.68 15.34
C GLY A 146 -7.75 -1.68 16.08
N LYS A 147 -8.31 -1.30 17.23
CA LYS A 147 -9.28 -2.13 17.96
C LYS A 147 -10.55 -2.36 17.12
N LYS A 148 -11.04 -1.32 16.47
CA LYS A 148 -12.21 -1.39 15.57
C LYS A 148 -11.97 -2.35 14.39
N VAL A 149 -10.79 -2.28 13.75
CA VAL A 149 -10.39 -3.20 12.67
C VAL A 149 -10.28 -4.63 13.18
N PHE A 150 -9.69 -4.83 14.36
CA PHE A 150 -9.54 -6.15 14.96
C PHE A 150 -10.91 -6.80 15.26
N GLU A 151 -11.84 -6.05 15.85
CA GLU A 151 -13.20 -6.55 16.11
C GLU A 151 -13.96 -6.85 14.81
N LEU A 152 -13.78 -6.06 13.75
CA LEU A 152 -14.34 -6.38 12.43
C LEU A 152 -13.81 -7.73 11.91
N PHE A 153 -12.51 -7.98 12.00
CA PHE A 153 -11.96 -9.28 11.58
C PHE A 153 -12.50 -10.45 12.40
N LYS A 154 -12.70 -10.28 13.72
CA LYS A 154 -13.35 -11.29 14.56
C LYS A 154 -14.80 -11.56 14.14
N GLN A 155 -15.57 -10.51 13.84
CA GLN A 155 -16.96 -10.63 13.36
C GLN A 155 -17.03 -11.42 12.05
N HIS A 156 -16.05 -11.23 11.16
CA HIS A 156 -15.91 -12.01 9.92
C HIS A 156 -15.26 -13.39 10.12
N LYS A 157 -14.94 -13.78 11.36
CA LYS A 157 -14.29 -15.05 11.71
C LYS A 157 -12.94 -15.25 10.99
N VAL A 158 -12.22 -14.16 10.73
CA VAL A 158 -10.89 -14.20 10.16
C VAL A 158 -9.92 -14.69 11.24
N SER A 159 -9.16 -15.74 10.92
CA SER A 159 -8.16 -16.35 11.79
C SER A 159 -6.76 -16.37 11.17
N ASN A 160 -6.60 -15.94 9.91
CA ASN A 160 -5.29 -15.76 9.27
C ASN A 160 -5.38 -14.70 8.16
N ILE A 161 -4.32 -13.88 8.02
CA ILE A 161 -4.29 -12.77 7.07
C ILE A 161 -3.06 -12.87 6.15
N ILE A 162 -3.25 -12.67 4.86
CA ILE A 162 -2.15 -12.50 3.90
C ILE A 162 -2.06 -11.04 3.50
N THR A 163 -1.01 -10.34 3.94
CA THR A 163 -0.78 -8.94 3.59
C THR A 163 -0.07 -8.84 2.24
N ILE A 164 -0.43 -7.84 1.43
CA ILE A 164 0.07 -7.71 0.05
C ILE A 164 1.03 -6.55 -0.16
N ASP A 165 1.27 -5.76 0.88
CA ASP A 165 2.10 -4.57 0.80
C ASP A 165 2.83 -4.29 2.13
N PRO A 166 3.90 -3.47 2.10
CA PRO A 166 4.72 -3.21 3.27
C PRO A 166 3.99 -2.42 4.36
N HIS A 167 3.10 -1.48 3.98
CA HIS A 167 2.44 -0.57 4.89
C HIS A 167 1.45 -1.33 5.75
N THR A 168 0.59 -2.14 5.13
CA THR A 168 -0.34 -3.02 5.82
C THR A 168 0.39 -4.00 6.75
N THR A 169 1.48 -4.61 6.29
CA THR A 169 2.29 -5.54 7.10
C THR A 169 2.89 -4.84 8.33
N ASN A 170 3.46 -3.65 8.15
CA ASN A 170 4.04 -2.86 9.23
C ASN A 170 2.96 -2.42 10.22
N THR A 171 1.78 -2.03 9.72
CA THR A 171 0.64 -1.66 10.56
C THR A 171 0.18 -2.81 11.44
N LEU A 172 -0.05 -4.01 10.89
CA LEU A 172 -0.46 -5.16 11.70
C LEU A 172 0.61 -5.56 12.73
N THR A 173 1.90 -5.48 12.35
CA THR A 173 3.03 -5.67 13.29
C THR A 173 2.95 -4.70 14.47
N ASN A 174 2.64 -3.43 14.22
CA ASN A 174 2.51 -2.44 15.28
C ASN A 174 1.21 -2.58 16.07
N LEU A 175 0.10 -2.95 15.45
CA LEU A 175 -1.14 -3.25 16.19
C LEU A 175 -0.95 -4.43 17.15
N LYS A 176 -0.17 -5.44 16.77
CA LYS A 176 0.21 -6.53 17.67
C LYS A 176 0.93 -6.00 18.91
N LYS A 177 1.88 -5.07 18.73
CA LYS A 177 2.64 -4.43 19.80
C LYS A 177 1.79 -3.52 20.70
N TYR A 178 0.92 -2.68 20.12
CA TYR A 178 0.26 -1.60 20.85
C TYR A 178 -1.12 -1.95 21.40
N ILE A 179 -1.84 -2.89 20.79
CA ILE A 179 -3.20 -3.26 21.21
C ILE A 179 -3.41 -4.77 21.38
N GLY A 180 -2.37 -5.58 21.21
CA GLY A 180 -2.47 -7.04 21.35
C GLY A 180 -3.22 -7.71 20.19
N PHE A 181 -3.16 -7.16 18.98
CA PHE A 181 -3.69 -7.82 17.79
C PHE A 181 -3.07 -9.22 17.61
N ASP A 182 -3.89 -10.26 17.64
CA ASP A 182 -3.43 -11.65 17.76
C ASP A 182 -3.68 -12.52 16.53
N ILE A 183 -4.38 -12.02 15.50
CA ILE A 183 -4.60 -12.76 14.25
C ILE A 183 -3.25 -12.92 13.54
N PRO A 184 -2.80 -14.15 13.26
CA PRO A 184 -1.60 -14.40 12.47
C PRO A 184 -1.68 -13.74 11.10
N PHE A 185 -0.57 -13.15 10.65
CA PHE A 185 -0.46 -12.60 9.31
C PHE A 185 0.87 -12.94 8.65
N THR A 186 0.84 -13.12 7.34
CA THR A 186 2.02 -13.46 6.52
C THR A 186 2.09 -12.55 5.29
N PRO A 187 3.22 -11.88 5.03
CA PRO A 187 3.41 -11.16 3.77
C PRO A 187 3.39 -12.11 2.57
N TYR A 188 2.67 -11.77 1.51
CA TYR A 188 2.53 -12.63 0.33
C TYR A 188 3.88 -13.01 -0.31
N LEU A 189 4.89 -12.13 -0.21
CA LEU A 189 6.24 -12.38 -0.74
C LEU A 189 6.89 -13.62 -0.11
N ASN A 190 6.53 -13.97 1.13
CA ASN A 190 7.01 -15.17 1.81
C ASN A 190 6.29 -16.45 1.34
N LEU A 191 5.21 -16.31 0.57
CA LEU A 191 4.45 -17.43 0.02
C LEU A 191 4.83 -17.74 -1.44
N ILE A 192 5.69 -16.94 -2.06
CA ILE A 192 6.19 -17.16 -3.41
C ILE A 192 7.12 -18.38 -3.38
N LYS A 193 6.68 -19.46 -4.03
CA LYS A 193 7.45 -20.69 -4.23
C LYS A 193 7.44 -21.05 -5.70
N GLU A 194 8.58 -21.50 -6.21
CA GLU A 194 8.73 -22.01 -7.59
C GLU A 194 8.19 -21.08 -8.69
N ALA A 195 8.19 -19.78 -8.42
CA ALA A 195 7.71 -18.81 -9.39
C ALA A 195 8.73 -18.63 -10.52
N LYS A 196 8.26 -18.16 -11.67
CA LYS A 196 9.10 -17.87 -12.83
C LYS A 196 8.97 -16.40 -13.19
N GLY A 197 10.09 -15.78 -13.48
CA GLY A 197 10.19 -14.42 -13.94
C GLY A 197 11.40 -14.25 -14.84
N THR A 198 11.41 -13.17 -15.61
CA THR A 198 12.48 -12.84 -16.54
C THR A 198 12.70 -11.32 -16.54
N GLY A 199 13.91 -10.91 -16.91
CA GLY A 199 14.27 -9.51 -17.02
C GLY A 199 15.40 -9.14 -16.06
N LYS A 200 15.90 -7.92 -16.22
CA LYS A 200 17.07 -7.41 -15.52
C LYS A 200 16.72 -6.07 -14.91
N PHE A 201 16.69 -5.98 -13.58
CA PHE A 201 16.15 -4.82 -12.86
C PHE A 201 17.09 -4.34 -11.77
N VAL A 202 16.97 -3.08 -11.38
CA VAL A 202 17.45 -2.59 -10.06
C VAL A 202 16.30 -2.65 -9.07
N LEU A 203 16.52 -3.22 -7.89
CA LEU A 203 15.50 -3.28 -6.84
C LEU A 203 15.47 -1.96 -6.05
N HIS A 204 14.29 -1.37 -5.92
CA HIS A 204 14.05 -0.37 -4.89
C HIS A 204 13.50 -1.04 -3.63
N ASP A 205 14.34 -1.13 -2.61
CA ASP A 205 13.97 -1.60 -1.29
C ASP A 205 12.92 -0.67 -0.65
N SER A 206 11.71 -1.19 -0.43
CA SER A 206 10.72 -0.53 0.42
C SER A 206 11.32 -0.31 1.81
N CYS A 207 11.21 0.92 2.32
CA CYS A 207 11.70 1.26 3.66
C CYS A 207 11.12 0.33 4.73
N LEU A 208 9.82 0.01 4.65
CA LEU A 208 9.12 -0.85 5.60
C LEU A 208 9.54 -2.31 5.50
N TYR A 209 9.54 -2.91 4.30
CA TYR A 209 9.97 -4.30 4.16
C TYR A 209 11.45 -4.47 4.53
N SER A 210 12.32 -3.60 4.03
CA SER A 210 13.76 -3.74 4.23
C SER A 210 14.21 -3.38 5.64
N ARG A 211 13.88 -2.17 6.12
CA ARG A 211 14.42 -1.63 7.39
C ARG A 211 13.65 -2.08 8.62
N PHE A 212 12.32 -2.17 8.53
CA PHE A 212 11.47 -2.42 9.70
C PHE A 212 11.03 -3.87 9.83
N LEU A 213 10.86 -4.58 8.70
CA LEU A 213 10.38 -5.97 8.67
C LEU A 213 11.49 -6.98 8.36
N GLY A 214 12.73 -6.54 8.14
CA GLY A 214 13.89 -7.40 7.97
C GLY A 214 13.90 -8.22 6.66
N MET A 215 13.12 -7.82 5.66
CA MET A 215 12.91 -8.57 4.42
C MET A 215 13.89 -8.20 3.29
N TYR A 216 15.00 -7.54 3.60
CA TYR A 216 16.00 -7.13 2.61
C TYR A 216 16.53 -8.31 1.78
N GLU A 217 17.01 -9.37 2.43
CA GLU A 217 17.62 -10.51 1.73
C GLU A 217 16.58 -11.52 1.24
N SER A 218 15.47 -11.67 1.96
CA SER A 218 14.41 -12.61 1.56
C SER A 218 13.76 -12.20 0.25
N ILE A 219 13.51 -10.91 0.03
CA ILE A 219 12.95 -10.41 -1.24
C ILE A 219 13.92 -10.67 -2.40
N ARG A 220 15.22 -10.42 -2.21
CA ARG A 220 16.26 -10.71 -3.23
C ARG A 220 16.32 -12.19 -3.56
N THR A 221 16.29 -13.04 -2.53
CA THR A 221 16.28 -14.50 -2.68
C THR A 221 15.08 -14.93 -3.50
N THR A 222 13.88 -14.42 -3.20
CA THR A 222 12.65 -14.70 -3.96
C THR A 222 12.79 -14.28 -5.43
N ILE A 223 13.28 -13.07 -5.70
CA ILE A 223 13.43 -12.54 -7.06
C ILE A 223 14.44 -13.38 -7.88
N ARG A 224 15.63 -13.64 -7.31
CA ARG A 224 16.68 -14.43 -7.97
C ARG A 224 16.25 -15.87 -8.20
N SER A 225 15.56 -16.48 -7.23
CA SER A 225 15.05 -17.85 -7.36
C SER A 225 13.98 -17.97 -8.45
N ALA A 226 13.29 -16.86 -8.76
CA ALA A 226 12.36 -16.83 -9.88
C ALA A 226 13.04 -16.70 -11.26
N GLY A 227 14.35 -16.50 -11.32
CA GLY A 227 15.11 -16.35 -12.58
C GLY A 227 15.27 -14.90 -13.05
N VAL A 228 14.90 -13.92 -12.22
CA VAL A 228 15.08 -12.49 -12.52
C VAL A 228 16.49 -12.05 -12.12
N GLU A 229 17.16 -11.31 -13.00
CA GLU A 229 18.48 -10.73 -12.73
C GLU A 229 18.34 -9.41 -11.96
N LEU A 230 18.99 -9.33 -10.79
CA LEU A 230 19.09 -8.08 -10.03
C LEU A 230 20.46 -7.43 -10.25
N VAL A 231 20.44 -6.20 -10.77
CA VAL A 231 21.61 -5.32 -10.85
C VAL A 231 21.67 -4.52 -9.55
N GLU A 232 22.76 -4.69 -8.83
CA GLU A 232 22.94 -4.08 -7.51
C GLU A 232 24.18 -3.20 -7.48
N ASP A 233 24.10 -2.14 -6.68
CA ASP A 233 25.22 -1.28 -6.34
C ASP A 233 25.22 -1.10 -4.81
N PRO A 234 26.31 -1.42 -4.09
CA PRO A 234 26.34 -1.35 -2.63
C PRO A 234 26.00 0.02 -2.05
N THR A 235 26.22 1.11 -2.79
CA THR A 235 25.92 2.49 -2.38
C THR A 235 24.49 2.91 -2.69
N VAL A 236 23.79 2.19 -3.56
CA VAL A 236 22.40 2.51 -3.97
C VAL A 236 21.38 1.52 -3.41
N THR A 237 21.66 0.22 -3.55
CA THR A 237 20.78 -0.89 -3.17
C THR A 237 21.27 -1.63 -1.94
N GLY A 238 22.46 -1.32 -1.42
CA GLY A 238 23.00 -1.95 -0.21
C GLY A 238 22.10 -1.78 1.02
N LYS A 239 22.21 -2.73 1.96
CA LYS A 239 21.45 -2.70 3.22
C LYS A 239 21.77 -1.42 3.99
N GLY A 240 20.76 -0.55 4.13
CA GLY A 240 20.90 0.76 4.79
C GLY A 240 21.26 1.92 3.85
N ALA A 241 21.68 1.64 2.61
CA ALA A 241 22.00 2.67 1.61
C ALA A 241 20.76 3.20 0.87
N GLY A 242 19.76 2.34 0.65
CA GLY A 242 18.51 2.76 0.01
C GLY A 242 17.71 3.73 0.89
N PHE A 243 17.25 4.87 0.33
CA PHE A 243 16.40 5.84 1.01
C PHE A 243 14.94 5.83 0.49
N CYS A 244 14.04 6.50 1.22
CA CYS A 244 12.60 6.48 0.98
C CYS A 244 12.23 6.98 -0.44
N CYS A 245 11.14 6.47 -1.01
CA CYS A 245 10.59 6.95 -2.27
C CYS A 245 9.87 8.31 -2.14
N GLY A 246 9.56 8.77 -0.93
CA GLY A 246 8.81 10.00 -0.66
C GLY A 246 7.29 9.84 -0.54
N GLY A 247 6.73 8.67 -0.89
CA GLY A 247 5.28 8.46 -1.00
C GLY A 247 4.44 8.92 0.21
N PRO A 248 4.76 8.50 1.45
CA PRO A 248 4.03 8.92 2.65
C PRO A 248 4.12 10.42 2.99
N VAL A 249 5.04 11.17 2.36
CA VAL A 249 5.15 12.64 2.52
C VAL A 249 4.15 13.36 1.63
N GLY A 250 3.70 12.75 0.53
CA GLY A 250 2.75 13.35 -0.44
C GLY A 250 1.48 13.95 0.18
N PRO A 251 0.86 13.30 1.18
CA PRO A 251 -0.28 13.88 1.92
C PRO A 251 -0.01 15.20 2.63
N LEU A 252 1.23 15.45 3.05
CA LEU A 252 1.63 16.67 3.75
C LEU A 252 2.26 17.69 2.81
N ASN A 253 3.08 17.24 1.86
CA ASN A 253 3.81 18.11 0.95
C ASN A 253 4.16 17.35 -0.35
N ASP A 254 3.31 17.52 -1.37
CA ASP A 254 3.47 16.86 -2.68
C ASP A 254 4.78 17.28 -3.37
N LYS A 255 5.17 18.56 -3.25
CA LYS A 255 6.41 19.06 -3.86
C LYS A 255 7.64 18.34 -3.30
N LEU A 256 7.75 18.26 -1.98
CA LEU A 256 8.85 17.56 -1.31
C LEU A 256 8.84 16.06 -1.63
N SER A 257 7.65 15.43 -1.65
CA SER A 257 7.50 14.03 -2.07
C SER A 257 8.08 13.78 -3.47
N ASN A 258 7.77 14.67 -4.42
CA ASN A 258 8.26 14.56 -5.80
C ASN A 258 9.76 14.84 -5.92
N GLU A 259 10.31 15.79 -5.16
CA GLU A 259 11.77 16.02 -5.11
C GLU A 259 12.52 14.78 -4.60
N ILE A 260 12.02 14.13 -3.55
CA ILE A 260 12.58 12.88 -3.01
C ILE A 260 12.46 11.75 -4.04
N ALA A 261 11.29 11.61 -4.68
CA ALA A 261 11.05 10.58 -5.69
C ALA A 261 11.97 10.72 -6.89
N LYS A 262 12.13 11.95 -7.40
CA LYS A 262 13.03 12.25 -8.52
C LYS A 262 14.48 11.91 -8.17
N ALA A 263 14.98 12.38 -7.03
CA ALA A 263 16.32 12.05 -6.57
C ALA A 263 16.51 10.53 -6.44
N ARG A 264 15.50 9.81 -5.91
CA ARG A 264 15.58 8.35 -5.79
C ARG A 264 15.57 7.66 -7.15
N ALA A 265 14.72 8.09 -8.08
CA ALA A 265 14.67 7.55 -9.43
C ALA A 265 15.99 7.76 -10.17
N GLU A 266 16.63 8.92 -10.05
CA GLU A 266 17.96 9.19 -10.61
C GLU A 266 19.03 8.24 -10.04
N THR A 267 19.03 8.00 -8.72
CA THR A 267 19.98 7.05 -8.11
C THR A 267 19.75 5.59 -8.53
N LEU A 268 18.49 5.18 -8.74
CA LEU A 268 18.19 3.82 -9.20
C LEU A 268 18.55 3.65 -10.68
N THR A 269 18.22 4.64 -11.50
CA THR A 269 18.44 4.59 -12.95
C THR A 269 19.91 4.71 -13.36
N SER A 270 20.79 5.19 -12.48
CA SER A 270 22.23 5.07 -12.67
C SER A 270 22.74 3.62 -12.59
N VAL A 271 22.01 2.73 -11.92
CA VAL A 271 22.31 1.30 -11.82
C VAL A 271 21.61 0.51 -12.93
N ASN A 272 20.31 0.74 -13.14
CA ASN A 272 19.54 0.13 -14.23
C ASN A 272 18.30 0.97 -14.57
N LYS A 273 17.99 1.10 -15.87
CA LYS A 273 16.80 1.82 -16.37
C LYS A 273 15.48 1.25 -15.84
N ASP A 274 15.40 -0.06 -15.63
CA ASP A 274 14.18 -0.74 -15.21
C ASP A 274 14.22 -0.98 -13.69
N VAL A 275 13.31 -0.30 -12.98
CA VAL A 275 13.20 -0.36 -11.52
C VAL A 275 12.13 -1.37 -11.12
N LEU A 276 12.47 -2.26 -10.20
CA LEU A 276 11.55 -3.22 -9.59
C LEU A 276 11.14 -2.75 -8.19
N VAL A 277 9.85 -2.81 -7.86
CA VAL A 277 9.30 -2.42 -6.55
C VAL A 277 8.39 -3.50 -5.99
N ALA A 278 8.26 -3.54 -4.66
CA ALA A 278 7.35 -4.43 -3.93
C ALA A 278 6.31 -3.66 -3.11
N CYS A 279 6.08 -2.39 -3.44
CA CYS A 279 5.28 -1.47 -2.66
C CYS A 279 4.44 -0.57 -3.58
N PRO A 280 3.11 -0.50 -3.38
CA PRO A 280 2.24 0.33 -4.20
C PRO A 280 2.58 1.82 -4.13
N LEU A 281 2.99 2.33 -2.97
CA LEU A 281 3.39 3.74 -2.85
C LEU A 281 4.72 4.03 -3.54
N CYS A 282 5.69 3.12 -3.45
CA CYS A 282 6.95 3.23 -4.22
C CYS A 282 6.65 3.21 -5.72
N TYR A 283 5.79 2.30 -6.16
CA TYR A 283 5.32 2.22 -7.54
C TYR A 283 4.74 3.57 -7.99
N ALA A 284 3.72 4.08 -7.30
CA ALA A 284 3.04 5.31 -7.67
C ALA A 284 3.97 6.53 -7.68
N ASN A 285 4.86 6.64 -6.69
CA ASN A 285 5.71 7.82 -6.56
C ASN A 285 6.87 7.83 -7.57
N LEU A 286 7.47 6.67 -7.87
CA LEU A 286 8.62 6.57 -8.78
C LEU A 286 8.22 6.50 -10.25
N SER A 287 7.00 6.01 -10.58
CA SER A 287 6.56 5.82 -11.97
C SER A 287 6.50 7.09 -12.81
N GLU A 288 6.52 8.27 -12.20
CA GLU A 288 6.59 9.55 -12.92
C GLU A 288 8.01 9.88 -13.42
N PHE A 289 9.04 9.29 -12.81
CA PHE A 289 10.44 9.67 -13.02
C PHE A 289 11.29 8.55 -13.66
N CYS A 290 10.84 7.30 -13.62
CA CYS A 290 11.53 6.18 -14.24
C CYS A 290 10.58 5.04 -14.64
N ASN A 291 11.09 4.06 -15.39
CA ASN A 291 10.32 2.86 -15.71
C ASN A 291 10.25 1.95 -14.48
N VAL A 292 9.03 1.70 -14.00
CA VAL A 292 8.79 0.90 -12.79
C VAL A 292 7.91 -0.31 -13.10
N LYS A 293 8.30 -1.46 -12.55
CA LYS A 293 7.52 -2.70 -12.52
C LYS A 293 7.30 -3.13 -11.07
N ASP A 294 6.10 -3.60 -10.77
CA ASP A 294 5.86 -4.31 -9.51
C ASP A 294 6.36 -5.76 -9.61
N ILE A 295 6.86 -6.33 -8.51
CA ILE A 295 7.28 -7.73 -8.45
C ILE A 295 6.18 -8.67 -8.96
N ALA A 296 4.91 -8.41 -8.64
CA ALA A 296 3.80 -9.24 -9.08
C ALA A 296 3.46 -9.08 -10.58
N GLU A 297 4.07 -8.13 -11.30
CA GLU A 297 4.01 -8.05 -12.76
C GLU A 297 5.09 -8.90 -13.44
N VAL A 298 6.20 -9.18 -12.73
CA VAL A 298 7.40 -9.81 -13.28
C VAL A 298 7.48 -11.29 -12.91
N ILE A 299 6.96 -11.66 -11.75
CA ILE A 299 7.04 -13.00 -11.18
C ILE A 299 5.64 -13.63 -11.18
N ALA A 300 5.53 -14.83 -11.76
CA ALA A 300 4.26 -15.55 -11.92
C ALA A 300 4.37 -17.04 -11.60
#